data_AF-A0A7R9UMK3-F1
#
_entry.id   AF-A0A7R9UMK3-F1
#
_cell.length_a   1.000
_cell.length_b   1.000
_cell.length_c   1.000
_cell.angle_alpha   90.00
_cell.angle_beta   90.00
_cell.angle_gamma   90.00
#
_symmetry.space_group_name_H-M   'P 1'
#
loop_
_entity.id
_entity.type
_entity.pdbx_description
1 polymer ?
#
loop_
_entity_poly.entity_id
_entity_poly.type
_entity_poly.pdbx_seq_one_letter_code
_entity_poly.pdbx_strand_id
1 'polypeptide(L)'
;LVPHAARALRLCLPQLTERLLAALAGGDEDAQRVAAEALCEVVSKMGERVFAELLPALRAGLGDPEPQRRVGVCYGLAQAVRAAPREQVKAAAGELLPA
;
A
#
# COMPACT_ATOMS: atom_id res chain seq x y z
N LEU A 1 -4.53 -26.18 6.91
CA LEU A 1 -3.45 -25.18 6.90
C LEU A 1 -2.98 -24.94 8.33
N VAL A 2 -1.68 -25.04 8.58
CA VAL A 2 -1.08 -25.09 9.92
C VAL A 2 -1.25 -23.73 10.64
N PRO A 3 -1.74 -23.67 11.89
CA PRO A 3 -2.00 -22.41 12.63
C PRO A 3 -0.78 -21.49 12.77
N HIS A 4 0.43 -22.03 12.71
CA HIS A 4 1.68 -21.28 12.84
C HIS A 4 2.01 -20.41 11.63
N ALA A 5 1.61 -20.81 10.43
CA ALA A 5 1.88 -20.05 9.20
C ALA A 5 1.14 -18.70 9.18
N ALA A 6 -0.11 -18.66 9.67
CA ALA A 6 -0.90 -17.44 9.76
C ALA A 6 -0.31 -16.43 10.77
N ARG A 7 0.34 -16.90 11.84
CA ARG A 7 0.98 -16.06 12.86
C ARG A 7 2.33 -15.53 12.39
N ALA A 8 3.12 -16.36 11.71
CA ALA A 8 4.37 -15.96 11.07
C ALA A 8 4.12 -14.93 9.96
N LEU A 9 3.09 -15.12 9.12
CA LEU A 9 2.70 -14.14 8.10
C LEU A 9 2.40 -12.77 8.69
N ARG A 10 1.66 -12.71 9.81
CA ARG A 10 1.39 -11.45 10.51
C ARG A 10 2.64 -10.74 11.05
N LEU A 11 3.69 -11.49 11.39
CA LEU A 11 4.96 -10.93 11.85
C LEU A 11 5.83 -10.42 10.68
N CYS A 12 5.76 -11.05 9.52
CA CYS A 12 6.50 -10.64 8.33
C CYS A 12 5.80 -9.53 7.54
N LEU A 13 4.50 -9.33 7.74
CA LEU A 13 3.69 -8.33 7.04
C LEU A 13 4.26 -6.91 7.06
N PRO A 14 4.66 -6.34 8.23
CA PRO A 14 5.23 -4.99 8.26
C PRO A 14 6.47 -4.88 7.37
N GLN A 15 7.35 -5.90 7.43
CA GLN A 15 8.56 -5.93 6.62
C GLN A 15 8.28 -6.10 5.12
N LEU A 16 7.27 -6.89 4.76
CA LEU A 16 6.83 -7.03 3.37
C LEU A 16 6.23 -5.72 2.85
N THR A 17 5.37 -5.09 3.64
CA THR A 17 4.77 -3.80 3.36
C THR A 17 5.83 -2.72 3.16
N GLU A 18 6.83 -2.62 4.04
CA GLU A 18 7.96 -1.69 3.90
C GLU A 18 8.75 -1.92 2.60
N ARG A 19 9.00 -3.18 2.23
CA ARG A 19 9.69 -3.52 0.97
C ARG A 19 8.86 -3.13 -0.25
N LEU A 20 7.55 -3.33 -0.21
CA LEU A 20 6.65 -2.92 -1.28
C LEU A 20 6.61 -1.39 -1.42
N LEU A 21 6.54 -0.67 -0.30
CA LEU A 21 6.62 0.79 -0.29
C LEU A 21 7.96 1.30 -0.85
N ALA A 22 9.08 0.65 -0.50
CA ALA A 22 10.38 0.99 -1.07
C ALA A 22 10.44 0.76 -2.58
N ALA A 23 9.81 -0.31 -3.09
CA ALA A 23 9.72 -0.59 -4.53
C ALA A 23 8.80 0.41 -5.25
N LEU A 24 7.68 0.81 -4.65
CA LEU A 24 6.79 1.86 -5.16
C LEU A 24 7.48 3.24 -5.21
N ALA A 25 8.32 3.52 -4.22
CA ALA A 25 9.17 4.69 -4.19
C ALA A 25 10.46 4.52 -5.01
N GLY A 26 10.62 3.43 -5.77
CA GLY A 26 11.72 3.26 -6.71
C GLY A 26 11.52 4.10 -7.98
N GLY A 27 12.50 4.09 -8.87
CA GLY A 27 12.41 4.75 -10.20
C GLY A 27 12.12 3.79 -11.36
N ASP A 28 11.88 2.51 -11.07
CA ASP A 28 11.65 1.46 -12.08
C ASP A 28 10.14 1.18 -12.20
N GLU A 29 9.56 1.49 -13.36
CA GLU A 29 8.10 1.44 -13.57
C GLU A 29 7.54 0.01 -13.48
N ASP A 30 8.27 -1.00 -13.94
CA ASP A 30 7.85 -2.40 -13.87
C ASP A 30 7.84 -2.87 -12.41
N ALA A 31 8.88 -2.55 -11.65
CA ALA A 31 8.96 -2.84 -10.23
C ALA A 31 7.86 -2.13 -9.43
N GLN A 32 7.58 -0.86 -9.75
CA GLN A 32 6.48 -0.10 -9.15
C GLN A 32 5.13 -0.77 -9.41
N ARG A 33 4.88 -1.20 -10.65
CA ARG A 33 3.63 -1.87 -11.02
C ARG A 33 3.44 -3.19 -10.29
N VAL A 34 4.46 -4.04 -10.30
CA VAL A 34 4.44 -5.33 -9.59
C VAL A 34 4.27 -5.12 -8.08
N ALA A 35 4.95 -4.13 -7.50
CA ALA A 35 4.80 -3.79 -6.10
C ALA A 35 3.38 -3.30 -5.76
N ALA A 36 2.76 -2.51 -6.65
CA ALA A 36 1.38 -2.04 -6.48
C ALA A 36 0.37 -3.20 -6.54
N GLU A 37 0.56 -4.14 -7.46
CA GLU A 37 -0.27 -5.35 -7.57
C GLU A 37 -0.12 -6.25 -6.33
N ALA A 38 1.11 -6.48 -5.86
CA ALA A 38 1.35 -7.24 -4.64
C ALA A 38 0.74 -6.56 -3.41
N LEU A 39 0.83 -5.23 -3.32
CA LEU A 39 0.21 -4.44 -2.26
C LEU A 39 -1.32 -4.60 -2.25
N CYS A 40 -1.96 -4.61 -3.43
CA CYS A 40 -3.39 -4.92 -3.56
C CYS A 40 -3.73 -6.25 -2.89
N GLU A 41 -2.95 -7.29 -3.19
CA GLU A 41 -3.20 -8.64 -2.69
C GLU A 41 -2.99 -8.72 -1.17
N VAL A 42 -1.98 -8.03 -0.64
CA VAL A 42 -1.74 -7.92 0.81
C VAL A 42 -2.92 -7.23 1.50
N VAL A 43 -3.35 -6.07 0.99
CA VAL A 43 -4.49 -5.31 1.57
C VAL A 43 -5.78 -6.15 1.52
N SER A 44 -6.06 -6.81 0.39
CA SER A 44 -7.26 -7.65 0.25
C SER A 44 -7.26 -8.87 1.18
N LYS A 45 -6.11 -9.49 1.44
CA LYS A 45 -6.01 -10.71 2.27
C LYS A 45 -5.87 -10.44 3.76
N MET A 46 -5.29 -9.30 4.14
CA MET A 46 -4.94 -8.99 5.52
C MET A 46 -5.86 -7.95 6.16
N GLY A 47 -6.74 -7.35 5.34
CA GLY A 47 -7.87 -6.56 5.79
C GLY A 47 -7.50 -5.15 6.25
N GLU A 48 -8.44 -4.56 6.99
CA GLU A 48 -8.52 -3.12 7.26
C GLU A 48 -7.27 -2.52 7.90
N ARG A 49 -6.58 -3.28 8.75
CA ARG A 49 -5.43 -2.77 9.51
C ARG A 49 -4.25 -2.36 8.62
N VAL A 50 -4.02 -3.10 7.53
CA VAL A 50 -2.87 -2.84 6.64
C VAL A 50 -3.08 -1.57 5.83
N PHE A 51 -4.30 -1.31 5.37
CA PHE A 51 -4.60 -0.09 4.62
C PHE A 51 -4.35 1.18 5.46
N ALA A 52 -4.76 1.16 6.74
CA ALA A 52 -4.52 2.27 7.65
C ALA A 52 -3.02 2.51 7.92
N GLU A 53 -2.22 1.45 8.01
CA GLU A 53 -0.76 1.55 8.17
C GLU A 53 -0.05 2.05 6.91
N LEU A 54 -0.58 1.73 5.73
CA LEU A 54 -0.04 2.14 4.43
C LEU A 54 -0.31 3.61 4.10
N LEU A 55 -1.44 4.15 4.57
CA LEU A 55 -1.93 5.47 4.19
C LEU A 55 -0.90 6.60 4.42
N PRO A 56 -0.22 6.71 5.58
CA PRO A 56 0.74 7.77 5.84
C PRO A 56 1.97 7.68 4.92
N ALA A 57 2.45 6.46 4.63
CA ALA A 57 3.61 6.25 3.76
C ALA A 57 3.29 6.61 2.30
N LEU A 58 2.12 6.19 1.80
CA LEU A 58 1.65 6.58 0.47
C LEU A 58 1.47 8.09 0.38
N ARG A 59 0.89 8.74 1.40
CA ARG A 59 0.71 10.19 1.42
C ARG A 59 2.04 10.95 1.39
N ALA A 60 3.04 10.49 2.13
CA ALA A 60 4.37 11.09 2.10
C ALA A 60 4.99 11.03 0.69
N GLY A 61 4.77 9.93 -0.03
CA GLY A 61 5.24 9.74 -1.40
C GLY A 61 4.55 10.62 -2.45
N LEU A 62 3.34 11.12 -2.19
CA LEU A 62 2.63 12.03 -3.11
C LEU A 62 3.32 13.39 -3.23
N GLY A 63 4.07 13.80 -2.20
CA GLY A 63 4.85 15.04 -2.17
C GLY A 63 6.28 14.89 -2.69
N ASP A 64 6.67 13.73 -3.22
CA ASP A 64 8.05 13.49 -3.66
C ASP A 64 8.41 14.40 -4.85
N PRO A 65 9.58 15.07 -4.85
CA PRO A 65 10.00 15.93 -5.96
C PRO A 65 10.15 15.15 -7.28
N GLU A 66 10.45 13.85 -7.22
CA GLU A 66 10.65 13.00 -8.40
C GLU A 66 9.30 12.54 -9.00
N PRO A 67 9.00 12.88 -10.26
CA PRO A 67 7.74 12.50 -10.91
C PRO A 67 7.50 10.99 -10.95
N GLN A 68 8.52 10.19 -11.25
CA GLN A 68 8.43 8.73 -11.33
C GLN A 68 7.99 8.14 -10.00
N ARG A 69 8.50 8.68 -8.88
CA ARG A 69 8.17 8.21 -7.54
C ARG A 69 6.73 8.56 -7.19
N ARG A 70 6.26 9.74 -7.57
CA ARG A 70 4.84 10.11 -7.43
C ARG A 70 3.92 9.18 -8.22
N VAL A 71 4.31 8.81 -9.44
CA VAL A 71 3.53 7.87 -10.28
C VAL A 71 3.42 6.51 -9.62
N GLY A 72 4.53 5.93 -9.16
CA GLY A 72 4.54 4.66 -8.44
C GLY A 72 3.65 4.69 -7.20
N VAL A 73 3.75 5.76 -6.41
CA VAL A 73 2.93 5.97 -5.22
C VAL A 73 1.43 6.10 -5.57
N CYS A 74 1.08 6.84 -6.62
CA CYS A 74 -0.30 6.94 -7.10
C CYS A 74 -0.85 5.58 -7.56
N TYR A 75 -0.05 4.76 -8.23
CA TYR A 75 -0.42 3.38 -8.57
C TYR A 75 -0.67 2.56 -7.31
N GLY A 76 0.26 2.58 -6.35
CA GLY A 76 0.10 1.91 -5.06
C GLY A 76 -1.18 2.32 -4.33
N LEU A 77 -1.49 3.61 -4.31
CA LEU A 77 -2.70 4.14 -3.69
C LEU A 77 -3.98 3.67 -4.40
N ALA A 78 -4.02 3.71 -5.74
CA ALA A 78 -5.17 3.23 -6.50
C ALA A 78 -5.46 1.74 -6.25
N GLN A 79 -4.40 0.93 -6.16
CA GLN A 79 -4.50 -0.49 -5.84
C GLN A 79 -4.97 -0.71 -4.40
N ALA A 80 -4.42 0.03 -3.43
CA ALA A 80 -4.80 -0.03 -2.03
C ALA A 80 -6.28 0.32 -1.83
N VAL A 81 -6.74 1.39 -2.49
CA VAL A 81 -8.15 1.83 -2.46
C VAL A 81 -9.08 0.78 -3.09
N ARG A 82 -8.66 0.14 -4.19
CA ARG A 82 -9.45 -0.95 -4.81
C ARG A 82 -9.56 -2.17 -3.90
N ALA A 83 -8.50 -2.46 -3.13
CA ALA A 83 -8.42 -3.60 -2.24
C ALA A 83 -9.14 -3.39 -0.90
N ALA A 84 -9.24 -2.14 -0.42
CA ALA A 84 -9.79 -1.80 0.87
C ALA A 84 -11.34 -1.78 0.88
N PRO A 85 -11.98 -2.08 2.02
CA PRO A 85 -13.43 -1.95 2.17
C PRO A 85 -13.91 -0.51 1.95
N ARG A 86 -15.09 -0.35 1.33
CA ARG A 86 -15.68 0.97 1.01
C ARG A 86 -15.75 1.92 2.20
N GLU A 87 -16.13 1.42 3.38
CA GLU A 87 -16.24 2.26 4.58
C GLU A 87 -14.89 2.84 5.00
N GLN A 88 -13.82 2.09 4.80
CA GLN A 88 -12.48 2.54 5.15
C GLN A 88 -11.89 3.50 4.12
N VAL A 89 -12.19 3.28 2.84
CA VAL A 89 -11.88 4.25 1.78
C VAL A 89 -12.59 5.58 2.05
N LYS A 90 -13.86 5.55 2.47
CA LYS A 90 -14.60 6.77 2.85
C LYS A 90 -13.97 7.47 4.05
N ALA A 91 -13.57 6.71 5.08
CA ALA A 91 -12.90 7.27 6.26
C ALA A 91 -11.55 7.92 5.88
N ALA A 92 -10.77 7.27 5.01
CA ALA A 92 -9.50 7.79 4.53
C ALA A 92 -9.64 8.90 3.48
N ALA A 93 -10.78 9.02 2.79
CA ALA A 93 -10.98 10.00 1.73
C ALA A 93 -10.79 11.45 2.23
N GLY A 94 -11.18 11.75 3.47
CA GLY A 94 -10.94 13.05 4.09
C GLY A 94 -9.47 13.35 4.38
N GLU A 95 -8.62 12.33 4.45
CA GLU A 95 -7.17 12.47 4.64
C GLU A 95 -6.38 12.44 3.34
N LEU A 96 -6.93 11.80 2.30
CA LEU A 96 -6.32 11.62 0.98
C LEU A 96 -6.63 12.76 0.01
N LEU A 97 -7.80 13.40 0.14
CA LEU A 97 -8.20 14.51 -0.72
C LEU A 97 -7.85 15.84 -0.05
N PRO A 98 -7.11 16.74 -0.71
CA PRO A 98 -7.01 18.12 -0.25
C PRO A 98 -8.41 18.76 -0.26
N ALA A 99 -8.71 19.52 0.78
CA ALA A 99 -9.97 20.26 0.95
C ALA A 99 -10.15 21.34 -0.13
#